data_AF-A0A9W8ABS4-F1
#
_entry.id   AF-A0A9W8ABS4-F1
#
_cell.length_a   1.000
_cell.length_b   1.000
_cell.length_c   1.000
_cell.angle_alpha   90.00
_cell.angle_beta   90.00
_cell.angle_gamma   90.00
#
_symmetry.space_group_name_H-M   'P 1'
#
loop_
_entity.id
_entity.type
_entity.pdbx_description
1 polymer ?
#
loop_
_entity_poly.entity_id
_entity_poly.type
_entity_poly.pdbx_seq_one_letter_code
_entity_poly.pdbx_strand_id
1 'polypeptide(L)'
;MKTFTKEKTLRSMLNIDTQIKLEELEKELDQQKQRNEDLQKKIEKATEGREETDERKELLEELGKLEAQLTADSAELEKFRECDPVMLRQKQADTNTAKEAANRWTENIFNLQSWVSNKFGVSTADFNKNFGIPEDLDTVD
;
A
#
# COMPACT_ATOMS: atom_id res chain seq x y z
N MET A 1 1.08 -62.18 -59.39
CA MET A 1 1.65 -62.65 -58.11
C MET A 1 2.19 -61.50 -57.25
N LYS A 2 3.13 -60.67 -57.73
CA LYS A 2 3.74 -59.56 -56.95
C LYS A 2 2.75 -58.50 -56.42
N THR A 3 1.67 -58.23 -57.14
CA THR A 3 0.62 -57.26 -56.75
C THR A 3 -0.27 -57.75 -55.62
N PHE A 4 -0.69 -59.02 -55.68
CA PHE A 4 -1.51 -59.67 -54.64
C PHE A 4 -0.76 -59.79 -53.30
N THR A 5 0.55 -60.05 -53.37
CA THR A 5 1.40 -60.07 -52.17
C THR A 5 1.52 -58.68 -51.56
N LYS A 6 1.77 -57.62 -52.36
CA LYS A 6 1.82 -56.22 -51.90
C LYS A 6 0.54 -55.78 -51.21
N GLU A 7 -0.62 -56.10 -51.79
CA GLU A 7 -1.93 -55.71 -51.23
C GLU A 7 -2.22 -56.41 -49.89
N LYS A 8 -1.83 -57.69 -49.77
CA LYS A 8 -1.94 -58.45 -48.52
C LYS A 8 -1.02 -57.88 -47.42
N THR A 9 0.19 -57.44 -47.77
CA THR A 9 1.11 -56.80 -46.83
C THR A 9 0.62 -55.43 -46.39
N LEU A 10 0.08 -54.61 -47.30
CA LEU A 10 -0.49 -53.29 -46.98
C LEU A 10 -1.69 -53.40 -46.03
N ARG A 11 -2.60 -54.37 -46.25
CA ARG A 11 -3.72 -54.61 -45.33
C ARG A 11 -3.24 -55.09 -43.95
N SER A 12 -2.17 -55.88 -43.90
CA SER A 12 -1.57 -56.32 -42.64
C SER A 12 -0.91 -55.15 -41.89
N MET A 13 -0.17 -54.28 -42.57
CA MET A 13 0.42 -53.08 -41.95
C MET A 13 -0.66 -52.13 -41.44
N LEU A 14 -1.68 -51.85 -42.26
CA LEU A 14 -2.80 -50.98 -41.87
C LEU A 14 -3.52 -51.51 -40.63
N ASN A 15 -3.71 -52.83 -40.51
CA ASN A 15 -4.33 -53.44 -39.34
C ASN A 15 -3.45 -53.32 -38.09
N ILE A 16 -2.12 -53.41 -38.25
CA ILE A 16 -1.16 -53.20 -37.16
C ILE A 16 -1.17 -51.73 -36.71
N ASP A 17 -1.17 -50.78 -37.64
CA ASP A 17 -1.22 -49.35 -37.33
C ASP A 17 -2.51 -48.96 -36.60
N THR A 18 -3.65 -49.52 -37.00
CA THR A 18 -4.92 -49.32 -36.27
C THR A 18 -4.90 -49.92 -34.88
N GLN A 19 -4.21 -51.04 -34.69
CA GLN A 19 -4.09 -51.72 -33.40
C GLN A 19 -3.18 -50.94 -32.44
N ILE A 20 -2.06 -50.42 -32.93
CA ILE A 20 -1.17 -49.51 -32.18
C ILE A 20 -1.95 -48.25 -31.77
N LYS A 21 -2.73 -47.66 -32.69
CA LYS A 21 -3.52 -46.47 -32.39
C LYS A 21 -4.59 -46.73 -31.32
N LEU A 22 -5.20 -47.91 -31.34
CA LEU A 22 -6.14 -48.36 -30.31
C LEU A 22 -5.45 -48.47 -28.95
N GLU A 23 -4.30 -49.14 -28.87
CA GLU A 23 -3.53 -49.29 -27.62
C GLU A 23 -3.06 -47.93 -27.07
N GLU A 24 -2.62 -47.00 -27.92
CA GLU A 24 -2.29 -45.64 -27.52
C GLU A 24 -3.49 -44.90 -26.91
N LEU A 25 -4.65 -44.97 -27.56
CA LEU A 25 -5.87 -44.32 -27.10
C LEU A 25 -6.43 -44.95 -25.82
N GLU A 26 -6.33 -46.26 -25.66
CA GLU A 26 -6.68 -46.97 -24.43
C GLU A 26 -5.77 -46.54 -23.27
N LYS A 27 -4.46 -46.45 -23.51
CA LYS A 27 -3.50 -45.96 -22.51
C LYS A 27 -3.77 -44.50 -22.11
N GLU A 28 -4.05 -43.63 -23.09
CA GLU A 28 -4.43 -42.24 -22.83
C GLU A 28 -5.72 -42.17 -22.02
N LEU A 29 -6.73 -42.96 -22.39
CA LEU A 29 -8.01 -43.03 -21.67
C LEU A 29 -7.82 -43.43 -20.21
N ASP A 30 -7.00 -44.44 -19.94
CA ASP A 30 -6.71 -44.89 -18.58
C ASP A 30 -5.92 -43.86 -17.78
N GLN A 31 -4.96 -43.17 -18.40
CA GLN A 31 -4.26 -42.05 -17.77
C GLN A 31 -5.22 -40.91 -17.41
N GLN A 32 -6.15 -40.55 -18.31
CA GLN A 32 -7.12 -39.50 -18.05
C GLN A 32 -8.11 -39.91 -16.95
N LYS A 33 -8.55 -41.16 -16.92
CA LYS A 33 -9.40 -41.69 -15.83
C LYS A 33 -8.69 -41.60 -14.49
N GLN A 34 -7.44 -42.06 -14.42
CA GLN A 34 -6.67 -42.00 -13.18
C GLN A 34 -6.44 -40.56 -12.71
N ARG A 35 -6.15 -39.65 -13.65
CA ARG A 35 -6.05 -38.22 -13.35
C ARG A 35 -7.37 -37.63 -12.84
N ASN A 36 -8.50 -38.04 -13.41
CA ASN A 36 -9.82 -37.60 -12.97
C ASN A 36 -10.09 -38.05 -11.53
N GLU A 37 -9.84 -39.32 -11.21
CA GLU A 37 -9.99 -39.85 -9.86
C GLU A 37 -9.11 -39.11 -8.84
N ASP A 38 -7.85 -38.82 -9.20
CA ASP A 38 -6.94 -38.08 -8.34
C ASP A 38 -7.39 -36.64 -8.12
N LEU A 39 -7.94 -35.99 -9.15
CA LEU A 39 -8.50 -34.64 -9.04
C LEU A 39 -9.77 -34.64 -8.18
N GLN A 40 -10.64 -35.64 -8.34
CA GLN A 40 -11.85 -35.78 -7.53
C GLN A 40 -11.51 -35.93 -6.04
N LYS A 41 -10.55 -36.79 -5.70
CA LYS A 41 -10.05 -36.96 -4.33
C LYS A 41 -9.44 -35.67 -3.77
N LYS A 42 -8.76 -34.87 -4.60
CA LYS A 42 -8.20 -33.57 -4.19
C LYS A 42 -9.29 -32.54 -3.94
N ILE A 43 -10.33 -32.53 -4.77
CA ILE A 43 -11.49 -31.65 -4.59
C ILE A 43 -12.16 -32.00 -3.27
N GLU A 44 -12.53 -33.27 -3.04
CA GLU A 44 -13.18 -33.74 -1.82
C GLU A 44 -12.41 -33.28 -0.56
N LYS A 45 -11.11 -33.56 -0.49
CA LYS A 45 -10.23 -33.11 0.59
C LYS A 45 -10.15 -31.59 0.76
N ALA A 46 -10.29 -30.81 -0.31
CA ALA A 46 -10.26 -29.35 -0.24
C ALA A 46 -11.60 -28.75 0.17
N THR A 47 -12.70 -29.45 -0.10
CA THR A 47 -14.06 -29.10 0.36
C THR A 47 -14.29 -29.42 1.83
N GLU A 48 -13.62 -30.43 2.39
CA GLU A 48 -13.66 -30.70 3.83
C GLU A 48 -13.30 -29.41 4.62
N GLY A 49 -14.24 -28.88 5.39
CA GLY A 49 -14.08 -27.61 6.13
C GLY A 49 -14.24 -26.32 5.31
N ARG A 50 -14.52 -26.42 4.01
CA ARG A 50 -14.93 -25.31 3.12
C ARG A 50 -16.28 -25.58 2.47
N GLU A 51 -17.12 -26.30 3.20
CA GLU A 51 -18.47 -26.62 2.77
C GLU A 51 -19.23 -25.31 2.52
N GLU A 52 -19.93 -25.24 1.38
CA GLU A 52 -20.80 -24.11 1.04
C GLU A 52 -22.05 -24.17 1.91
N THR A 53 -21.91 -23.74 3.17
CA THR A 53 -22.99 -23.56 4.13
C THR A 53 -23.44 -22.10 4.16
N ASP A 54 -24.70 -21.87 4.54
CA ASP A 54 -25.22 -20.51 4.71
C ASP A 54 -24.41 -19.74 5.77
N GLU A 55 -24.01 -20.41 6.86
CA GLU A 55 -23.14 -19.85 7.91
C GLU A 55 -21.79 -19.37 7.34
N ARG A 56 -21.15 -20.16 6.46
CA ARG A 56 -19.89 -19.76 5.84
C ARG A 56 -20.08 -18.54 4.94
N LYS A 57 -21.18 -18.49 4.20
CA LYS A 57 -21.50 -17.37 3.31
C LYS A 57 -21.71 -16.09 4.12
N GLU A 58 -22.46 -16.16 5.22
CA GLU A 58 -22.69 -15.03 6.13
C GLU A 58 -21.36 -14.56 6.76
N LEU A 59 -20.53 -15.49 7.25
CA LEU A 59 -19.20 -15.17 7.80
C LEU A 59 -18.28 -14.49 6.78
N LEU A 60 -18.28 -14.94 5.52
CA LEU A 60 -17.48 -14.31 4.46
C LEU A 60 -18.00 -12.91 4.12
N GLU A 61 -19.31 -12.69 4.15
CA GLU A 61 -19.89 -11.36 3.96
C GLU A 61 -19.53 -10.42 5.13
N GLU A 62 -19.62 -10.91 6.37
CA GLU A 62 -19.20 -10.16 7.56
C GLU A 62 -17.71 -9.83 7.54
N LEU A 63 -16.86 -10.81 7.18
CA LEU A 63 -15.43 -10.60 7.01
C LEU A 63 -15.15 -9.48 6.01
N GLY A 64 -15.80 -9.50 4.84
CA GLY A 64 -15.63 -8.45 3.83
C GLY A 64 -16.07 -7.07 4.31
N LYS A 65 -17.15 -6.99 5.12
CA LYS A 65 -17.58 -5.73 5.75
C LYS A 65 -16.55 -5.23 6.77
N LEU A 66 -16.03 -6.11 7.61
CA LEU A 66 -15.02 -5.78 8.63
C LEU A 66 -13.70 -5.34 7.99
N GLU A 67 -13.24 -6.00 6.93
CA GLU A 67 -12.04 -5.60 6.18
C GLU A 67 -12.18 -4.23 5.54
N ALA A 68 -13.35 -3.94 4.95
CA ALA A 68 -13.66 -2.63 4.39
C ALA A 68 -13.69 -1.54 5.48
N GLN A 69 -14.30 -1.84 6.64
CA GLN A 69 -14.34 -0.92 7.78
C GLN A 69 -12.94 -0.64 8.33
N LEU A 70 -12.14 -1.69 8.55
CA LEU A 70 -10.77 -1.57 9.04
C LEU A 70 -9.90 -0.74 8.08
N THR A 71 -10.08 -0.91 6.78
CA THR A 71 -9.38 -0.11 5.77
C THR A 71 -9.78 1.36 5.83
N ALA A 72 -11.07 1.66 5.98
CA ALA A 72 -11.58 3.02 6.11
C ALA A 72 -11.08 3.69 7.40
N ASP A 73 -11.20 3.01 8.54
CA ASP A 73 -10.77 3.50 9.86
C ASP A 73 -9.25 3.72 9.89
N SER A 74 -8.46 2.82 9.29
CA SER A 74 -7.01 2.99 9.20
C SER A 74 -6.63 4.19 8.34
N ALA A 75 -7.35 4.43 7.24
CA ALA A 75 -7.13 5.60 6.39
C ALA A 75 -7.55 6.90 7.08
N GLU A 76 -8.55 6.86 7.96
CA GLU A 76 -8.94 7.99 8.80
C GLU A 76 -7.89 8.27 9.88
N LEU A 77 -7.42 7.24 10.59
CA LEU A 77 -6.38 7.36 11.60
C LEU A 77 -5.06 7.93 11.06
N GLU A 78 -4.66 7.56 9.84
CA GLU A 78 -3.44 8.10 9.22
C GLU A 78 -3.52 9.62 9.04
N LYS A 79 -4.72 10.19 8.81
CA LYS A 79 -4.91 11.66 8.75
C LYS A 79 -4.61 12.34 10.08
N PHE A 80 -4.79 11.63 11.19
CA PHE A 80 -4.57 12.13 12.54
C PHE A 80 -3.21 11.70 13.12
N ARG A 81 -2.36 11.03 12.34
CA ARG A 81 -1.05 10.56 12.80
C ARG A 81 -0.16 11.68 13.33
N GLU A 82 -0.26 12.88 12.75
CA GLU A 82 0.49 14.07 13.21
C GLU A 82 -0.23 14.83 14.34
N CYS A 83 -1.47 14.46 14.65
CA CYS A 83 -2.29 15.07 15.69
C CYS A 83 -2.15 14.40 17.05
N ASP A 84 -1.00 13.78 17.34
CA ASP A 84 -0.72 13.28 18.69
C ASP A 84 -0.77 14.46 19.70
N PRO A 85 -1.67 14.43 20.69
CA PRO A 85 -1.79 15.48 21.70
C PRO A 85 -0.46 15.78 22.41
N VAL A 86 0.41 14.79 22.57
CA VAL A 86 1.72 14.97 23.20
C VAL A 86 2.64 15.78 22.29
N MET A 87 2.74 15.41 21.01
CA MET A 87 3.54 16.17 20.03
C MET A 87 3.00 17.60 19.83
N LEU A 88 1.68 17.77 19.76
CA LEU A 88 1.05 19.08 19.62
C LEU A 88 1.37 19.99 20.82
N ARG A 89 1.27 19.46 22.04
CA ARG A 89 1.64 20.21 23.25
C ARG A 89 3.12 20.60 23.25
N GLN A 90 4.01 19.69 22.83
CA GLN A 90 5.44 20.00 22.73
C GLN A 90 5.68 21.13 21.72
N LYS A 91 5.10 21.04 20.52
CA LYS A 91 5.20 22.09 19.50
C LYS A 91 4.67 23.43 20.01
N GLN A 92 3.57 23.44 20.76
CA GLN A 92 3.03 24.65 21.38
C GLN A 92 4.00 25.24 22.41
N ALA A 93 4.60 24.42 23.27
CA ALA A 93 5.58 24.88 24.25
C ALA A 93 6.83 25.46 23.58
N ASP A 94 7.34 24.79 22.55
CA ASP A 94 8.49 25.24 21.76
C ASP A 94 8.18 26.56 21.04
N THR A 95 6.98 26.68 20.47
CA THR A 95 6.51 27.90 19.78
C THR A 95 6.40 29.07 20.77
N ASN A 96 5.86 28.84 21.97
CA ASN A 96 5.80 29.87 23.01
C ASN A 96 7.20 30.33 23.42
N THR A 97 8.12 29.40 23.62
CA THR A 97 9.52 29.72 23.96
C THR A 97 10.20 30.52 22.85
N ALA A 98 10.00 30.13 21.59
CA ALA A 98 10.54 30.83 20.44
C ALA A 98 9.95 32.24 20.29
N LYS A 99 8.64 32.40 20.53
CA LYS A 99 7.94 33.68 20.52
C LYS A 99 8.47 34.61 21.62
N GLU A 100 8.59 34.13 22.85
CA GLU A 100 9.16 34.90 23.96
C GLU A 100 10.60 35.33 23.65
N ALA A 101 11.40 34.44 23.09
CA ALA A 101 12.77 34.75 22.70
C ALA A 101 12.82 35.81 21.59
N ALA A 102 11.97 35.70 20.57
CA ALA A 102 11.85 36.67 19.49
C ALA A 102 11.45 38.05 20.03
N ASN A 103 10.39 38.13 20.84
CA ASN A 103 9.92 39.38 21.44
C ASN A 103 11.01 40.03 22.31
N ARG A 104 11.75 39.25 23.10
CA ARG A 104 12.89 39.75 23.88
C ARG A 104 13.97 40.37 22.99
N TRP A 105 14.29 39.76 21.86
CA TRP A 105 15.25 40.33 20.93
C TRP A 105 14.72 41.59 20.25
N THR A 106 13.44 41.61 19.87
CA THR A 106 12.77 42.81 19.31
C THR A 106 12.80 43.97 20.32
N GLU A 107 12.43 43.74 21.57
CA GLU A 107 12.52 44.74 22.64
C GLU A 107 13.95 45.24 22.85
N ASN A 108 14.94 44.34 22.82
CA ASN A 108 16.35 44.73 22.93
C ASN A 108 16.78 45.63 21.75
N ILE A 109 16.32 45.35 20.53
CA ILE A 109 16.57 46.20 19.36
C ILE A 109 15.96 47.58 19.57
N PHE A 110 14.71 47.66 20.02
CA PHE A 110 14.03 48.93 20.28
C PHE A 110 14.71 49.74 21.40
N ASN A 111 15.17 49.07 22.46
CA ASN A 111 15.94 49.69 23.53
C ASN A 111 17.26 50.28 23.00
N LEU A 112 17.97 49.55 22.13
CA LEU A 112 19.20 50.03 21.50
C LEU A 112 18.93 51.21 20.55
N GLN A 113 17.88 51.15 19.72
CA GLN A 113 17.46 52.26 18.86
C GLN A 113 17.20 53.52 19.67
N SER A 114 16.42 53.41 20.76
CA SER A 114 16.12 54.53 21.65
C SER A 114 17.38 55.11 22.29
N TRP A 115 18.28 54.26 22.79
CA TRP A 115 19.54 54.71 23.39
C TRP A 115 20.45 55.40 22.37
N VAL A 116 20.62 54.84 21.17
CA VAL A 116 21.48 55.41 20.12
C VAL A 116 20.92 56.74 19.62
N SER A 117 19.60 56.83 19.40
CA SER A 117 18.92 58.07 19.05
C SER A 117 19.14 59.15 20.11
N ASN A 118 18.92 58.83 21.38
CA ASN A 118 19.08 59.78 22.49
C ASN A 118 20.54 60.20 22.72
N LYS A 119 21.50 59.29 22.53
CA LYS A 119 22.92 59.54 22.85
C LYS A 119 23.68 60.19 21.69
N PHE A 120 23.36 59.82 20.46
CA PHE A 120 24.12 60.21 19.26
C PHE A 120 23.29 60.98 18.23
N GLY A 121 21.99 61.16 18.43
CA GLY A 121 21.11 61.91 17.52
C GLY A 121 20.82 61.19 16.20
N VAL A 122 21.09 59.88 16.12
CA VAL A 122 20.83 59.08 14.91
C VAL A 122 19.33 58.80 14.81
N SER A 123 18.74 59.06 13.64
CA SER A 123 17.33 58.77 13.41
C SER A 123 17.06 57.25 13.39
N THR A 124 15.88 56.83 13.85
CA THR A 124 15.49 55.42 13.81
C THR A 124 15.51 54.85 12.39
N ALA A 125 15.15 55.65 11.39
CA ALA A 125 15.18 55.26 9.98
C ALA A 125 16.60 54.97 9.48
N ASP A 126 17.56 55.84 9.83
CA ASP A 126 18.97 55.62 9.46
C ASP A 126 19.58 54.42 10.20
N PHE A 127 19.22 54.23 11.48
CA PHE A 127 19.61 53.04 12.25
C PHE A 127 19.08 51.76 11.58
N ASN A 128 17.79 51.72 11.26
CA ASN A 128 17.15 50.55 10.64
C ASN A 128 17.76 50.23 9.28
N LYS A 129 17.97 51.23 8.45
CA LYS A 129 18.63 51.08 7.14
C LYS A 129 20.06 50.52 7.28
N ASN A 130 20.82 50.98 8.27
CA ASN A 130 22.20 50.54 8.47
C ASN A 130 22.31 49.10 8.98
N PHE A 131 21.36 48.64 9.80
CA PHE A 131 21.33 47.29 10.35
C PHE A 131 20.41 46.32 9.59
N GLY A 132 19.76 46.79 8.51
CA GLY A 132 18.84 45.97 7.72
C GLY A 132 17.57 45.57 8.48
N ILE A 133 17.11 46.41 9.41
CA ILE A 133 15.93 46.15 10.22
C ILE A 133 14.68 46.58 9.43
N PRO A 134 13.70 45.68 9.22
CA PRO A 134 12.44 46.03 8.56
C PRO A 134 11.67 47.11 9.35
N GLU A 135 10.98 48.01 8.64
CA GLU A 135 10.17 49.05 9.28
C GLU A 135 8.89 48.50 9.94
N ASP A 136 8.43 47.34 9.49
CA ASP A 136 7.28 46.60 10.01
C ASP A 136 7.65 45.56 11.08
N LEU A 137 8.90 45.59 11.57
CA LEU A 137 9.31 44.73 12.69
C LEU A 137 8.54 45.13 13.94
N ASP A 138 7.81 44.18 14.51
CA ASP A 138 7.08 44.34 15.77
C ASP A 138 7.15 43.06 16.61
N THR A 139 6.67 43.12 17.85
CA THR A 139 6.48 41.94 18.69
C THR A 139 5.40 41.04 18.09
N VAL A 140 5.59 39.74 18.25
CA VAL A 140 4.62 38.72 17.81
C VAL A 140 3.55 38.55 18.90
N ASP A 141 2.28 38.65 18.48
CA ASP A 141 1.07 38.49 19.30
C ASP A 141 0.75 37.05 19.72
#